data_AF-A0A1V8UFB5-F1
#
_entry.id   AF-A0A1V8UFB5-F1
#
_cell.length_a   1.000
_cell.length_b   1.000
_cell.length_c   1.000
_cell.angle_alpha   90.00
_cell.angle_beta   90.00
_cell.angle_gamma   90.00
#
_symmetry.space_group_name_H-M   'P 1'
#
loop_
_entity.id
_entity.type
_entity.pdbx_description
1 polymer ?
#
loop_
_entity_poly.entity_id
_entity_poly.type
_entity_poly.pdbx_seq_one_letter_code
_entity_poly.pdbx_strand_id
1 'polypeptide(L)'
;MSNTKKSQQPAPRTFAAPKPQVEDVRTFQIGQIQRRFKPTTDEKDHATVFTFQMIPTDPDFPYEIDALDCSLEIPHGYPDNGRPSLRILNKDIPRGFQINIENGFHALCDNAPGATLLGLMNRLDKQLESILSGEMAQTVKLVVNRGPPKPTAVPVPSASVTTLLPRLPALQGFTSEQRVDAEKKRQSDTRQFEARFGRLPHFAKSPDGFSYTLPIDSPKRQSWPASLRSLRSFTLLLPAL
;
A
#
# COMPACT_ATOMS: atom_id res chain seq x y z
N MET A 1 28.95 43.39 -61.18
CA MET A 1 28.87 43.74 -59.74
C MET A 1 27.87 42.78 -59.10
N SER A 2 28.35 41.64 -58.58
CA SER A 2 27.48 40.54 -58.11
C SER A 2 27.81 40.23 -56.66
N ASN A 3 26.92 40.61 -55.76
CA ASN A 3 27.08 40.55 -54.32
C ASN A 3 26.62 39.18 -53.80
N THR A 4 27.52 38.34 -53.31
CA THR A 4 27.18 37.02 -52.74
C THR A 4 27.11 37.14 -51.21
N LYS A 5 25.89 37.13 -50.67
CA LYS A 5 25.62 37.19 -49.23
C LYS A 5 25.86 35.80 -48.64
N LYS A 6 26.95 35.63 -47.88
CA LYS A 6 27.33 34.38 -47.20
C LYS A 6 26.47 34.24 -45.93
N SER A 7 25.55 33.27 -45.93
CA SER A 7 24.71 32.92 -44.78
C SER A 7 25.58 32.31 -43.67
N GLN A 8 25.67 33.00 -42.54
CA GLN A 8 26.39 32.52 -41.36
C GLN A 8 25.39 31.84 -40.42
N GLN A 9 25.40 30.51 -40.36
CA GLN A 9 24.67 29.75 -39.34
C GLN A 9 25.34 29.96 -37.98
N PRO A 10 24.59 30.32 -36.91
CA PRO A 10 25.14 30.34 -35.57
C PRO A 10 25.35 28.90 -35.06
N ALA A 11 26.52 28.65 -34.48
CA ALA A 11 26.88 27.36 -33.89
C ALA A 11 25.88 26.94 -32.80
N PRO A 12 25.60 25.63 -32.64
CA PRO A 12 24.71 25.14 -31.59
C PRO A 12 25.33 25.46 -30.22
N ARG A 13 24.58 26.19 -29.40
CA ARG A 13 24.91 26.42 -27.99
C ARG A 13 24.95 25.05 -27.30
N THR A 14 26.15 24.56 -27.01
CA THR A 14 26.35 23.43 -26.12
C THR A 14 25.88 23.85 -24.73
N PHE A 15 24.68 23.40 -24.34
CA PHE A 15 24.29 23.43 -22.94
C PHE A 15 25.32 22.58 -22.18
N ALA A 16 26.14 23.23 -21.35
CA ALA A 16 27.00 22.53 -20.42
C ALA A 16 26.10 21.60 -19.60
N ALA A 17 26.35 20.29 -19.70
CA ALA A 17 25.71 19.32 -18.83
C ALA A 17 25.96 19.78 -17.38
N PRO A 18 24.91 19.93 -16.55
CA PRO A 18 25.12 20.29 -15.16
C PRO A 18 26.03 19.23 -14.54
N LYS A 19 27.10 19.69 -13.92
CA LYS A 19 28.01 18.85 -13.14
C LYS A 19 27.13 18.02 -12.19
N PRO A 20 27.35 16.71 -12.02
CA PRO A 20 26.71 15.95 -10.96
C PRO A 20 27.30 16.47 -9.65
N GLN A 21 26.78 17.61 -9.17
CA GLN A 21 26.77 17.90 -7.75
C GLN A 21 26.05 16.72 -7.16
N VAL A 22 26.77 15.99 -6.30
CA VAL A 22 26.20 15.02 -5.38
C VAL A 22 25.29 15.84 -4.45
N GLU A 23 24.16 16.31 -4.98
CA GLU A 23 23.07 16.80 -4.16
C GLU A 23 22.68 15.61 -3.32
N ASP A 24 22.84 15.74 -2.00
CA ASP A 24 22.44 14.71 -1.06
C ASP A 24 21.07 14.18 -1.49
N VAL A 25 20.96 12.87 -1.68
CA VAL A 25 19.74 12.21 -2.16
C VAL A 25 18.52 12.68 -1.37
N ARG A 26 18.72 12.98 -0.08
CA ARG A 26 17.79 13.64 0.82
C ARG A 26 17.27 14.98 0.29
N THR A 27 18.15 15.92 -0.03
CA THR A 27 17.81 17.29 -0.49
C THR A 27 17.01 17.24 -1.79
N PHE A 28 17.39 16.35 -2.72
CA PHE A 28 16.64 16.15 -3.96
C PHE A 28 15.21 15.67 -3.68
N GLN A 29 15.05 14.66 -2.81
CA GLN A 29 13.73 14.12 -2.47
C GLN A 29 12.86 15.10 -1.69
N ILE A 30 13.45 15.87 -0.76
CA ILE A 30 12.78 16.97 -0.06
C ILE A 30 12.28 18.01 -1.07
N GLY A 31 13.13 18.40 -2.03
CA GLY A 31 12.76 19.33 -3.09
C GLY A 31 11.58 18.85 -3.94
N GLN A 32 11.44 17.53 -4.16
CA GLN A 32 10.28 16.97 -4.87
C GLN A 32 8.98 17.17 -4.09
N ILE A 33 8.99 16.89 -2.78
CA ILE A 33 7.82 17.11 -1.91
C ILE A 33 7.48 18.60 -1.83
N GLN A 34 8.49 19.46 -1.68
CA GLN A 34 8.30 20.90 -1.62
C GLN A 34 7.62 21.47 -2.87
N ARG A 35 8.04 21.02 -4.06
CA ARG A 35 7.45 21.47 -5.33
C ARG A 35 6.02 21.00 -5.52
N ARG A 36 5.69 19.77 -5.11
CA ARG A 36 4.36 19.17 -5.37
C ARG A 36 3.31 19.64 -4.37
N PHE A 37 3.63 19.61 -3.08
CA PHE A 37 2.65 19.84 -2.02
C PHE A 37 2.75 21.24 -1.40
N LYS A 38 3.78 22.03 -1.74
CA LYS A 38 4.05 23.35 -1.15
C LYS A 38 3.88 23.35 0.38
N PRO A 39 4.55 22.42 1.09
CA PRO A 39 4.40 22.23 2.53
C PRO A 39 4.95 23.41 3.32
N THR A 40 4.38 23.64 4.49
CA THR A 40 5.03 24.39 5.56
C THR A 40 6.17 23.54 6.10
N THR A 41 7.38 24.09 6.14
CA THR A 41 8.58 23.40 6.61
C THR A 41 8.92 23.88 8.01
N ASP A 42 8.99 22.96 8.96
CA ASP A 42 9.41 23.19 10.34
C ASP A 42 10.66 22.35 10.61
N GLU A 43 11.75 23.02 10.98
CA GLU A 43 13.01 22.33 11.30
C GLU A 43 13.07 22.06 12.80
N LYS A 44 13.23 20.79 13.19
CA LYS A 44 13.42 20.35 14.57
C LYS A 44 14.83 19.79 14.75
N ASP A 45 15.32 19.75 16.00
CA ASP A 45 16.69 19.33 16.36
C ASP A 45 17.16 17.98 15.77
N HIS A 46 16.23 17.07 15.43
CA HIS A 46 16.54 15.74 14.91
C HIS A 46 15.80 15.35 13.61
N ALA A 47 14.93 16.22 13.11
CA ALA A 47 14.13 15.94 11.91
C ALA A 47 13.60 17.21 11.26
N THR A 48 13.39 17.15 9.94
CA THR A 48 12.65 18.17 9.21
C THR A 48 11.20 17.72 9.08
N VAL A 49 10.26 18.53 9.55
CA VAL A 49 8.82 18.27 9.51
C VAL A 49 8.21 19.07 8.38
N PHE A 50 7.41 18.41 7.56
CA PHE A 50 6.65 19.00 6.46
C PHE A 50 5.16 18.83 6.74
N THR A 51 4.45 19.94 6.82
CA THR A 51 2.99 19.92 6.99
C THR A 51 2.35 20.38 5.68
N PHE A 52 1.50 19.53 5.10
CA PHE A 52 0.81 19.82 3.84
C PHE A 52 -0.54 19.13 3.77
N GLN A 53 -1.39 19.63 2.88
CA GLN A 53 -2.67 19.00 2.55
C GLN A 53 -2.50 18.14 1.30
N MET A 54 -3.00 16.91 1.35
CA MET A 54 -3.04 15.99 0.22
C MET A 54 -4.48 15.73 -0.16
N ILE A 55 -4.85 16.08 -1.40
CA ILE A 55 -6.17 15.78 -1.95
C ILE A 55 -6.11 14.36 -2.54
N PRO A 56 -7.03 13.45 -2.16
CA PRO A 56 -7.11 12.13 -2.77
C PRO A 56 -7.23 12.24 -4.30
N THR A 57 -6.47 11.43 -5.04
CA THR A 57 -6.52 11.48 -6.52
C THR A 57 -7.80 10.84 -7.09
N ASP A 58 -8.51 10.03 -6.30
CA ASP A 58 -9.70 9.30 -6.75
C ASP A 58 -10.98 10.18 -6.68
N PRO A 59 -11.65 10.46 -7.82
CA PRO A 59 -12.90 11.21 -7.83
C PRO A 59 -14.10 10.44 -7.25
N ASP A 60 -14.03 9.10 -7.18
CA ASP A 60 -15.08 8.21 -6.65
C ASP A 60 -14.71 7.72 -5.24
N PHE A 61 -13.95 8.51 -4.48
CA PHE A 61 -13.49 8.11 -3.15
C PHE A 61 -14.66 7.86 -2.18
N PRO A 62 -14.82 6.65 -1.62
CA PRO A 62 -16.02 6.25 -0.88
C PRO A 62 -16.14 6.85 0.53
N TYR A 63 -15.16 7.65 0.96
CA TYR A 63 -15.14 8.31 2.27
C TYR A 63 -15.25 9.82 2.10
N GLU A 64 -15.94 10.49 3.02
CA GLU A 64 -16.10 11.95 3.04
C GLU A 64 -14.81 12.65 3.53
N ILE A 65 -13.73 12.59 2.73
CA ILE A 65 -12.45 13.25 3.01
C ILE A 65 -12.07 14.11 1.82
N ASP A 66 -12.27 15.42 1.94
CA ASP A 66 -11.92 16.38 0.88
C ASP A 66 -10.40 16.59 0.77
N ALA A 67 -9.71 16.64 1.91
CA ALA A 67 -8.26 16.80 1.99
C ALA A 67 -7.70 16.10 3.23
N LEU A 68 -6.53 15.50 3.09
CA LEU A 68 -5.80 14.85 4.16
C LEU A 68 -4.68 15.76 4.65
N ASP A 69 -4.85 16.32 5.85
CA ASP A 69 -3.79 17.07 6.54
C ASP A 69 -2.69 16.11 7.02
N CYS A 70 -1.55 16.17 6.35
CA CYS A 70 -0.40 15.31 6.55
C CYS A 70 0.73 16.08 7.23
N SER A 71 1.31 15.47 8.25
CA SER A 71 2.57 15.91 8.87
C SER A 71 3.62 14.82 8.66
N LEU A 72 4.55 15.07 7.76
CA LEU A 72 5.61 14.17 7.37
C LEU A 72 6.91 14.57 8.07
N GLU A 73 7.44 13.70 8.90
CA GLU A 73 8.68 13.89 9.64
C GLU A 73 9.81 13.09 8.96
N ILE A 74 10.88 13.79 8.60
CA ILE A 74 12.04 13.23 7.90
C ILE A 74 13.28 13.41 8.77
N PRO A 75 13.83 12.31 9.35
CA PRO A 75 15.06 12.38 10.12
C PRO A 75 16.26 12.88 9.29
N HIS A 76 17.23 13.53 9.93
CA HIS A 76 18.46 13.97 9.24
C HIS A 76 19.27 12.80 8.65
N GLY A 77 19.16 11.60 9.25
CA GLY A 77 19.80 10.39 8.76
C GLY A 77 19.14 9.73 7.54
N TYR A 78 17.99 10.21 7.05
CA TYR A 78 17.36 9.69 5.83
C TYR A 78 18.19 10.04 4.60
N PRO A 79 18.40 9.13 3.62
CA PRO A 79 17.79 7.80 3.48
C PRO A 79 18.56 6.63 4.12
N ASP A 80 19.80 6.84 4.56
CA ASP A 80 20.72 5.74 4.92
C ASP A 80 20.50 5.18 6.34
N ASN A 81 20.13 6.02 7.31
CA ASN A 81 20.06 5.67 8.73
C ASN A 81 18.85 6.29 9.45
N GLY A 82 17.73 6.48 8.74
CA GLY A 82 16.49 7.00 9.31
C GLY A 82 15.30 6.75 8.39
N ARG A 83 14.13 6.48 8.96
CA ARG A 83 12.88 6.25 8.22
C ARG A 83 11.95 7.45 8.34
N PRO A 84 11.28 7.87 7.25
CA PRO A 84 10.28 8.92 7.33
C PRO A 84 9.04 8.39 8.06
N SER A 85 8.39 9.23 8.84
CA SER A 85 7.14 8.94 9.53
C SER A 85 6.07 9.94 9.12
N LEU A 86 4.83 9.47 8.99
CA LEU A 86 3.68 10.31 8.63
C LEU A 86 2.71 10.32 9.81
N ARG A 87 2.15 11.49 10.11
CA ARG A 87 1.07 11.69 11.07
C ARG A 87 -0.08 12.41 10.39
N ILE A 88 -1.31 12.02 10.75
CA ILE A 88 -2.52 12.67 10.23
C ILE A 88 -3.01 13.68 11.25
N LEU A 89 -3.17 14.93 10.83
CA LEU A 89 -3.64 16.03 11.68
C LEU A 89 -5.14 16.31 11.49
N ASN A 90 -5.77 15.65 10.53
CA ASN A 90 -7.16 15.89 10.18
C ASN A 90 -8.11 15.48 11.32
N LYS A 91 -8.99 16.39 11.77
CA LYS A 91 -9.91 16.16 12.90
C LYS A 91 -11.18 15.43 12.49
N ASP A 92 -11.51 15.48 11.22
CA ASP A 92 -12.72 14.88 10.66
C ASP A 92 -12.58 13.35 10.49
N ILE A 93 -11.36 12.84 10.56
CA ILE A 93 -11.06 11.41 10.47
C ILE A 93 -10.99 10.79 11.88
N PRO A 94 -11.75 9.71 12.18
CA PRO A 94 -11.65 9.00 13.45
C PRO A 94 -10.23 8.49 13.74
N ARG A 95 -9.79 8.55 15.01
CA ARG A 95 -8.40 8.20 15.41
C ARG A 95 -7.97 6.79 14.97
N GLY A 96 -8.90 5.82 14.92
CA GLY A 96 -8.60 4.48 14.42
C GLY A 96 -8.15 4.47 12.95
N PHE A 97 -8.82 5.26 12.10
CA PHE A 97 -8.43 5.41 10.69
C PHE A 97 -7.15 6.22 10.53
N GLN A 98 -6.93 7.24 11.36
CA GLN A 98 -5.64 7.95 11.38
C GLN A 98 -4.50 6.97 11.65
N ILE A 99 -4.65 6.11 12.66
CA ILE A 99 -3.65 5.09 13.00
C ILE A 99 -3.49 4.06 11.87
N ASN A 100 -4.57 3.66 11.19
CA ASN A 100 -4.48 2.81 10.00
C ASN A 100 -3.60 3.45 8.91
N ILE A 101 -3.77 4.75 8.65
CA ILE A 101 -2.97 5.49 7.67
C ILE A 101 -1.51 5.62 8.12
N GLU A 102 -1.27 5.96 9.39
CA GLU A 102 0.07 6.05 9.99
C GLU A 102 0.82 4.69 9.87
N ASN A 103 0.14 3.59 10.24
CA ASN A 103 0.69 2.23 10.15
C ASN A 103 0.85 1.77 8.70
N GLY A 104 -0.09 2.10 7.83
CA GLY A 104 -0.03 1.81 6.39
C GLY A 104 1.18 2.48 5.76
N PHE A 105 1.43 3.75 6.08
CA PHE A 105 2.63 4.45 5.64
C PHE A 105 3.91 3.79 6.17
N HIS A 106 3.94 3.40 7.45
CA HIS A 106 5.10 2.70 8.01
C HIS A 106 5.35 1.36 7.30
N ALA A 107 4.31 0.58 7.02
CA ALA A 107 4.41 -0.65 6.25
C ALA A 107 4.90 -0.40 4.80
N LEU A 108 4.55 0.73 4.17
CA LEU A 108 5.05 1.09 2.85
C LEU A 108 6.54 1.39 2.84
N CYS A 109 7.06 2.03 3.90
CA CYS A 109 8.48 2.24 4.09
C CYS A 109 9.22 0.89 4.22
N ASP A 110 8.67 -0.05 4.98
CA ASP A 110 9.28 -1.36 5.21
C ASP A 110 9.26 -2.26 3.96
N ASN A 111 8.20 -2.22 3.17
CA ASN A 111 8.06 -3.01 1.94
C ASN A 111 8.90 -2.47 0.77
N ALA A 112 9.40 -1.23 0.86
CA ALA A 112 10.15 -0.59 -0.23
C ALA A 112 11.37 0.20 0.28
N PRO A 113 12.39 -0.50 0.83
CA PRO A 113 13.63 0.13 1.25
C PRO A 113 14.39 0.64 0.01
N GLY A 114 14.24 1.93 -0.29
CA GLY A 114 14.81 2.58 -1.48
C GLY A 114 13.78 3.27 -2.39
N ALA A 115 12.48 3.21 -2.06
CA ALA A 115 11.51 4.08 -2.72
C ALA A 115 11.77 5.55 -2.37
N THR A 116 11.55 6.43 -3.34
CA THR A 116 11.59 7.88 -3.10
C THR A 116 10.42 8.29 -2.22
N LEU A 117 10.58 9.35 -1.44
CA LEU A 117 9.54 9.91 -0.59
C LEU A 117 8.26 10.24 -1.35
N LEU A 118 8.40 10.77 -2.56
CA LEU A 118 7.27 11.03 -3.45
C LEU A 118 6.60 9.73 -3.93
N GLY A 119 7.38 8.68 -4.18
CA GLY A 119 6.86 7.36 -4.50
C GLY A 119 6.07 6.74 -3.35
N LEU A 120 6.53 6.91 -2.11
CA LEU A 120 5.81 6.47 -0.91
C LEU A 120 4.48 7.21 -0.75
N MET A 121 4.45 8.54 -0.94
CA MET A 121 3.22 9.34 -0.93
C MET A 121 2.23 8.92 -2.02
N ASN A 122 2.69 8.70 -3.26
CA ASN A 122 1.84 8.22 -4.34
C ASN A 122 1.25 6.82 -4.08
N ARG A 123 2.00 5.95 -3.40
CA ARG A 123 1.49 4.62 -3.03
C ARG A 123 0.47 4.73 -1.91
N LEU A 124 0.74 5.59 -0.93
CA LEU A 124 -0.21 5.87 0.15
C LEU A 124 -1.54 6.36 -0.41
N ASP A 125 -1.53 7.34 -1.31
CA ASP A 125 -2.74 7.88 -1.97
C ASP A 125 -3.55 6.77 -2.65
N LYS A 126 -2.89 5.89 -3.43
CA LYS A 126 -3.54 4.75 -4.09
C LYS A 126 -4.06 3.68 -3.13
N GLN A 127 -3.44 3.53 -1.97
CA GLN A 127 -3.82 2.53 -0.98
C GLN A 127 -4.72 3.11 0.12
N LEU A 128 -5.03 4.41 0.07
CA LEU A 128 -5.79 5.11 1.09
C LEU A 128 -7.19 4.50 1.22
N GLU A 129 -7.84 4.22 0.09
CA GLU A 129 -9.14 3.52 0.05
C GLU A 129 -9.05 2.15 0.73
N SER A 130 -8.04 1.35 0.40
CA SER A 130 -7.86 0.02 1.01
C SER A 130 -7.53 0.09 2.50
N ILE A 131 -6.79 1.10 2.94
CA ILE A 131 -6.40 1.30 4.34
C ILE A 131 -7.61 1.76 5.18
N LEU A 132 -8.49 2.56 4.59
CA LEU A 132 -9.74 3.00 5.19
C LEU A 132 -10.85 1.95 5.11
N SER A 133 -10.81 1.08 4.10
CA SER A 133 -11.71 -0.07 3.94
C SER A 133 -11.34 -1.22 4.87
N GLY A 134 -10.08 -1.27 5.31
CA GLY A 134 -9.66 -2.17 6.38
C GLY A 134 -10.36 -1.88 7.71
N GLU A 135 -10.51 -2.92 8.54
CA GLU A 135 -11.03 -2.81 9.91
C GLU A 135 -10.32 -1.67 10.67
N MET A 136 -11.07 -0.87 11.45
CA MET A 136 -10.45 0.16 12.31
C MET A 136 -9.33 -0.47 13.14
N ALA A 137 -8.10 0.06 13.08
CA ALA A 137 -7.04 -0.37 14.00
C ALA A 137 -7.57 -0.26 15.43
N GLN A 138 -7.41 -1.34 16.18
CA GLN A 138 -7.81 -1.43 17.57
C GLN A 138 -7.07 -0.36 18.38
N THR A 139 -7.72 0.78 18.58
CA THR A 139 -7.32 1.75 19.59
C THR A 139 -7.60 1.13 20.95
N VAL A 140 -6.62 0.44 21.52
CA VAL A 140 -6.71 -0.03 22.89
C VAL A 140 -6.82 1.23 23.76
N LYS A 141 -8.06 1.51 24.17
CA LYS A 141 -8.40 2.59 25.11
C LYS A 141 -7.75 2.21 26.44
N LEU A 142 -6.49 2.60 26.64
CA LEU A 142 -5.81 2.46 27.93
C LEU A 142 -6.51 3.37 28.94
N VAL A 143 -7.55 2.84 29.59
CA VAL A 143 -8.05 3.39 30.84
C VAL A 143 -6.96 3.14 31.88
N VAL A 144 -6.27 4.22 32.26
CA VAL A 144 -5.31 4.25 33.36
C VAL A 144 -6.08 3.96 34.66
N ASN A 145 -6.01 2.73 35.16
CA ASN A 145 -6.33 2.44 36.55
C ASN A 145 -5.07 2.76 37.40
N ARG A 146 -5.11 3.89 38.09
CA ARG A 146 -4.16 4.22 39.17
C ARG A 146 -4.51 3.40 40.42
N GLY A 147 -3.56 2.60 40.93
CA GLY A 147 -3.50 2.23 42.36
C GLY A 147 -3.02 0.79 42.65
N PRO A 148 -2.25 0.54 43.74
CA PRO A 148 -1.12 -0.40 43.78
C PRO A 148 -1.36 -1.71 44.61
N PRO A 149 -0.39 -2.66 44.64
CA PRO A 149 -0.64 -4.10 44.78
C PRO A 149 -0.48 -4.65 46.20
N LYS A 150 -1.00 -5.87 46.44
CA LYS A 150 -0.47 -6.76 47.50
C LYS A 150 -0.66 -8.24 47.13
N PRO A 151 0.42 -9.07 47.21
CA PRO A 151 0.34 -10.49 46.91
C PRO A 151 0.17 -11.29 48.21
N THR A 152 -0.80 -12.21 48.25
CA THR A 152 -0.76 -13.32 49.20
C THR A 152 -1.41 -14.56 48.59
N ALA A 153 -0.68 -15.66 48.71
CA ALA A 153 -0.98 -16.95 48.11
C ALA A 153 -1.99 -17.78 48.94
N VAL A 154 -2.59 -18.75 48.23
CA VAL A 154 -3.28 -20.01 48.63
C VAL A 154 -4.64 -19.95 49.34
N PRO A 155 -5.50 -21.00 49.30
CA PRO A 155 -5.59 -22.15 48.37
C PRO A 155 -7.00 -22.32 47.73
N VAL A 156 -7.06 -23.13 46.67
CA VAL A 156 -8.28 -23.68 46.04
C VAL A 156 -9.16 -24.45 47.03
N PRO A 157 -10.50 -24.33 46.89
CA PRO A 157 -11.32 -25.54 46.84
C PRO A 157 -12.20 -25.58 45.59
N SER A 158 -12.32 -26.81 45.09
CA SER A 158 -13.09 -27.25 43.94
C SER A 158 -14.55 -26.75 43.96
N ALA A 159 -14.90 -25.94 42.96
CA ALA A 159 -16.27 -25.85 42.45
C ALA A 159 -16.18 -25.68 40.93
N SER A 160 -16.91 -26.55 40.24
CA SER A 160 -16.93 -26.76 38.80
C SER A 160 -16.97 -25.47 37.99
N VAL A 161 -15.82 -25.10 37.41
CA VAL A 161 -15.79 -24.08 36.35
C VAL A 161 -16.32 -24.77 35.09
N THR A 162 -17.58 -24.54 34.79
CA THR A 162 -18.07 -24.64 33.40
C THR A 162 -17.15 -23.76 32.58
N THR A 163 -16.21 -24.38 31.86
CA THR A 163 -15.33 -23.70 30.93
C THR A 163 -16.22 -23.06 29.87
N LEU A 164 -16.57 -21.80 30.05
CA LEU A 164 -17.06 -20.97 28.97
C LEU A 164 -15.86 -20.81 28.03
N LEU A 165 -15.75 -21.74 27.08
CA LEU A 165 -14.91 -21.56 25.90
C LEU A 165 -15.19 -20.15 25.37
N PRO A 166 -14.15 -19.36 25.01
CA PRO A 166 -14.38 -18.13 24.26
C PRO A 166 -15.15 -18.55 23.02
N ARG A 167 -16.43 -18.15 22.98
CA ARG A 167 -17.32 -18.43 21.87
C ARG A 167 -16.68 -17.75 20.67
N LEU A 168 -16.03 -18.54 19.81
CA LEU A 168 -15.68 -18.13 18.46
C LEU A 168 -16.90 -17.38 17.92
N PRO A 169 -16.76 -16.17 17.33
CA PRO A 169 -17.88 -15.55 16.65
C PRO A 169 -18.44 -16.62 15.72
N ALA A 170 -19.71 -16.96 15.91
CA ALA A 170 -20.37 -17.88 15.02
C ALA A 170 -20.11 -17.35 13.61
N LEU A 171 -19.43 -18.14 12.78
CA LEU A 171 -19.34 -17.89 11.34
C LEU A 171 -20.75 -17.55 10.91
N GLN A 172 -21.04 -16.26 10.71
CA GLN A 172 -22.35 -15.84 10.27
C GLN A 172 -22.48 -16.50 8.91
N GLY A 173 -23.31 -17.54 8.83
CA GLY A 173 -23.54 -18.24 7.58
C GLY A 173 -23.97 -17.21 6.56
N PHE A 174 -23.27 -17.18 5.42
CA PHE A 174 -23.54 -16.22 4.35
C PHE A 174 -25.03 -16.12 4.10
N THR A 175 -25.56 -14.90 4.09
CA THR A 175 -26.99 -14.67 3.86
C THR A 175 -27.36 -15.13 2.45
N SER A 176 -28.63 -15.47 2.21
CA SER A 176 -29.06 -15.92 0.87
C SER A 176 -28.77 -14.88 -0.21
N GLU A 177 -28.87 -13.58 0.13
CA GLU A 177 -28.53 -12.48 -0.76
C GLU A 177 -27.02 -12.43 -1.07
N GLN A 178 -26.16 -12.63 -0.06
CA GLN A 178 -24.71 -12.70 -0.26
C GLN A 178 -24.31 -13.88 -1.14
N ARG A 179 -25.00 -15.03 -1.02
CA ARG A 179 -24.76 -16.19 -1.90
C ARG A 179 -25.17 -15.92 -3.34
N VAL A 180 -26.30 -15.23 -3.55
CA VAL A 180 -26.76 -14.86 -4.90
C VAL A 180 -25.82 -13.85 -5.55
N ASP A 181 -25.36 -12.85 -4.81
CA ASP A 181 -24.38 -11.89 -5.32
C ASP A 181 -23.03 -12.55 -5.62
N ALA A 182 -22.55 -13.41 -4.72
CA ALA A 182 -21.33 -14.20 -4.92
C ALA A 182 -21.41 -15.11 -6.16
N GLU A 183 -22.56 -15.75 -6.40
CA GLU A 183 -22.78 -16.59 -7.59
C GLU A 183 -22.83 -15.75 -8.88
N LYS A 184 -23.48 -14.58 -8.85
CA LYS A 184 -23.51 -13.66 -10.00
C LYS A 184 -22.12 -13.14 -10.35
N LYS A 185 -21.35 -12.73 -9.34
CA LYS A 185 -19.95 -12.28 -9.49
C LYS A 185 -19.07 -13.41 -9.99
N ARG A 186 -19.26 -14.62 -9.46
CA ARG A 186 -18.55 -15.82 -9.93
C ARG A 186 -18.82 -16.10 -11.41
N GLN A 187 -20.06 -16.00 -11.86
CA GLN A 187 -20.42 -16.23 -13.26
C GLN A 187 -19.79 -15.19 -14.19
N SER A 188 -19.78 -13.91 -13.80
CA SER A 188 -19.12 -12.87 -14.59
C SER A 188 -17.62 -13.09 -14.68
N ASP A 189 -16.98 -13.41 -13.56
CA ASP A 189 -15.53 -13.60 -13.50
C ASP A 189 -15.10 -14.84 -14.27
N THR A 190 -15.86 -15.93 -14.17
CA THR A 190 -15.63 -17.16 -14.94
C THR A 190 -15.78 -16.88 -16.44
N ARG A 191 -16.81 -16.13 -16.85
CA ARG A 191 -17.02 -15.79 -18.27
C ARG A 191 -15.90 -14.91 -18.83
N GLN A 192 -15.44 -13.94 -18.05
CA GLN A 192 -14.30 -13.10 -18.44
C GLN A 192 -13.01 -13.90 -18.50
N PHE A 193 -12.78 -14.78 -17.53
CA PHE A 193 -11.64 -15.68 -17.50
C PHE A 193 -11.63 -16.59 -18.73
N GLU A 194 -12.72 -17.27 -19.04
CA GLU A 194 -12.84 -18.12 -20.24
C GLU A 194 -12.66 -17.32 -21.54
N ALA A 195 -13.22 -16.10 -21.63
CA ALA A 195 -13.07 -15.26 -22.81
C ALA A 195 -11.62 -14.83 -23.06
N ARG A 196 -10.85 -14.60 -21.99
CA ARG A 196 -9.44 -14.17 -22.06
C ARG A 196 -8.49 -15.35 -22.26
N PHE A 197 -8.64 -16.40 -21.46
CA PHE A 197 -7.72 -17.54 -21.44
C PHE A 197 -8.08 -18.62 -22.46
N GLY A 198 -9.33 -18.69 -22.93
CA GLY A 198 -9.76 -19.62 -23.96
C GLY A 198 -9.09 -19.42 -25.32
N ARG A 199 -8.44 -18.27 -25.54
CA ARG A 199 -7.66 -17.97 -26.75
C ARG A 199 -6.20 -18.41 -26.67
N LEU A 200 -5.74 -18.90 -25.51
CA LEU A 200 -4.35 -19.31 -25.33
C LEU A 200 -4.12 -20.74 -25.84
N PRO A 201 -3.00 -20.99 -26.56
CA PRO A 201 -2.56 -22.35 -26.83
C PRO A 201 -2.24 -23.02 -25.49
N HIS A 202 -2.80 -24.21 -25.23
CA HIS A 202 -2.74 -24.95 -23.95
C HIS A 202 -3.75 -24.58 -22.86
N PHE A 203 -4.79 -23.79 -23.16
CA PHE A 203 -5.97 -23.72 -22.29
C PHE A 203 -6.77 -25.03 -22.39
N ALA A 204 -7.02 -25.66 -21.24
CA ALA A 204 -7.92 -26.80 -21.15
C ALA A 204 -8.88 -26.63 -19.96
N LYS A 205 -10.17 -26.83 -20.22
CA LYS A 205 -11.21 -26.86 -19.21
C LYS A 205 -11.47 -28.31 -18.82
N SER A 206 -11.41 -28.63 -17.52
CA SER A 206 -11.83 -29.93 -17.01
C SER A 206 -13.35 -30.10 -17.19
N PRO A 207 -13.85 -31.31 -17.53
CA PRO A 207 -15.28 -31.59 -17.61
C PRO A 207 -16.04 -31.26 -16.31
N ASP A 208 -15.35 -31.24 -15.16
CA ASP A 208 -15.95 -30.86 -13.88
C ASP A 208 -16.31 -29.37 -13.79
N GLY A 209 -15.78 -28.52 -14.68
CA GLY A 209 -16.06 -27.08 -14.71
C GLY A 209 -15.37 -26.23 -13.65
N PHE A 210 -14.66 -26.86 -12.70
CA PHE A 210 -13.94 -26.17 -11.61
C PHE A 210 -12.42 -26.13 -11.79
N SER A 211 -11.85 -26.88 -12.72
CA SER A 211 -10.40 -26.95 -12.93
C SER A 211 -10.01 -26.46 -14.32
N TYR A 212 -9.05 -25.53 -14.38
CA TYR A 212 -8.54 -24.94 -15.61
C TYR A 212 -7.04 -25.11 -15.68
N THR A 213 -6.54 -25.68 -16.79
CA THR A 213 -5.10 -25.75 -17.03
C THR A 213 -4.67 -24.56 -17.86
N LEU A 214 -3.71 -23.80 -17.36
CA LEU A 214 -3.19 -22.59 -17.99
C LEU A 214 -1.71 -22.72 -18.31
N PRO A 215 -1.25 -22.20 -19.46
CA PRO A 215 0.18 -22.11 -19.74
C PRO A 215 0.84 -21.09 -18.83
N ILE A 216 2.03 -21.42 -18.35
CA ILE A 216 2.93 -20.48 -17.70
C ILE A 216 3.84 -19.94 -18.78
N ASP A 217 3.76 -18.65 -19.09
CA ASP A 217 4.79 -17.97 -19.87
C ASP A 217 5.35 -16.76 -19.14
N SER A 218 6.64 -16.82 -18.81
CA SER A 218 7.32 -15.74 -18.09
C SER A 218 8.64 -15.41 -18.78
N PRO A 219 8.87 -14.13 -19.14
CA PRO A 219 10.11 -13.70 -19.79
C PRO A 219 11.34 -13.89 -18.88
N LYS A 220 11.14 -14.11 -17.57
CA LYS A 220 12.20 -14.31 -16.58
C LYS A 220 12.30 -15.76 -16.10
N ARG A 221 11.91 -16.76 -16.90
CA ARG A 221 12.06 -18.19 -16.52
C ARG A 221 13.47 -18.56 -16.05
N GLN A 222 14.51 -17.93 -16.59
CA GLN A 222 15.89 -18.20 -16.16
C GLN A 222 16.17 -17.75 -14.71
N SER A 223 15.41 -16.81 -14.16
CA SER A 223 15.55 -16.40 -12.75
C SER A 223 14.79 -17.30 -11.77
N TRP A 224 14.09 -18.33 -12.25
CA TRP A 224 13.34 -19.24 -11.39
C TRP A 224 14.25 -20.31 -10.77
N PRO A 225 13.92 -20.82 -9.57
CA PRO A 225 14.56 -22.01 -9.00
C PRO A 225 14.51 -23.18 -9.98
N ALA A 226 15.55 -24.02 -10.01
CA ALA A 226 15.68 -25.12 -10.97
C ALA A 226 14.43 -26.02 -11.04
N SER A 227 13.78 -26.25 -9.89
CA SER A 227 12.55 -27.05 -9.76
C SER A 227 11.32 -26.47 -10.46
N LEU A 228 11.27 -25.16 -10.71
CA LEU A 228 10.14 -24.48 -11.34
C LEU A 228 10.38 -24.18 -12.82
N ARG A 229 11.62 -24.27 -13.30
CA ARG A 229 11.96 -23.97 -14.72
C ARG A 229 11.32 -24.95 -15.71
N SER A 230 11.08 -26.19 -15.29
CA SER A 230 10.48 -27.23 -16.13
C SER A 230 8.95 -27.15 -16.21
N LEU A 231 8.30 -26.37 -15.33
CA LEU A 231 6.85 -26.23 -15.33
C LEU A 231 6.38 -25.39 -16.52
N ARG A 232 5.54 -26.00 -17.35
CA ARG A 232 4.96 -25.37 -18.55
C ARG A 232 3.53 -24.91 -18.33
N SER A 233 2.84 -25.49 -17.36
CA SER A 233 1.45 -25.21 -17.05
C SER A 233 1.17 -25.33 -15.56
N PHE A 234 0.09 -24.71 -15.11
CA PHE A 234 -0.47 -24.88 -13.78
C PHE A 234 -1.97 -25.13 -13.86
N THR A 235 -2.51 -25.76 -12.82
CA THR A 235 -3.94 -26.01 -12.68
C THR A 235 -4.51 -24.99 -11.71
N LEU A 236 -5.44 -24.17 -12.20
CA LEU A 236 -6.27 -23.30 -11.39
C LEU A 236 -7.50 -24.09 -10.93
N LEU A 237 -7.70 -24.16 -9.61
CA LEU A 237 -8.88 -24.76 -8.99
C LEU A 237 -9.81 -23.64 -8.52
N LEU A 238 -11.06 -23.64 -9.00
CA LEU A 238 -12.11 -22.77 -8.51
C LEU A 238 -12.76 -23.40 -7.27
N PRO A 239 -12.73 -22.74 -6.10
CA PRO A 239 -13.46 -23.20 -4.93
C PRO A 239 -14.97 -23.24 -5.19
N ALA A 240 -15.65 -24.23 -4.61
CA ALA A 240 -17.10 -24.25 -4.54
C ALA A 240 -17.59 -23.22 -3.50
N LEU A 241 -18.75 -22.60 -3.77
CA LEU A 241 -19.47 -21.70 -2.86
C LEU A 241 -20.34 -22.48 -1.87
#